data_AF-A0A2V5MJ26-F1
#
_entry.id   AF-A0A2V5MJ26-F1
#
_cell.length_a   1.000
_cell.length_b   1.000
_cell.length_c   1.000
_cell.angle_alpha   90.00
_cell.angle_beta   90.00
_cell.angle_gamma   90.00
#
_symmetry.space_group_name_H-M   'P 1'
#
loop_
_entity.id
_entity.type
_entity.pdbx_description
1 polymer ?
#
loop_
_entity_poly.entity_id
_entity_poly.type
_entity_poly.pdbx_seq_one_letter_code
_entity_poly.pdbx_strand_id
1 'polypeptide(L)'
;MFDRIARRIERSGGANYFEHAQLTTPRQKLVKSAVVMANELKAEAILVFTRHGHMARHTGWMRPRYSQIYALCARDEVAGGLTLSSTVTPFVVPFDMINPENTIDTALKTLAE
;
A
#
# COMPACT_ATOMS: atom_id res chain seq x y z
N MET A 1 -16.63 -17.22 -3.78
CA MET A 1 -17.50 -16.61 -4.83
C MET A 1 -17.27 -15.11 -4.93
N PHE A 2 -17.41 -14.34 -3.85
CA PHE A 2 -17.26 -12.87 -3.87
C PHE A 2 -15.88 -12.36 -4.31
N ASP A 3 -14.77 -12.98 -3.86
CA ASP A 3 -13.41 -12.60 -4.29
C ASP A 3 -13.21 -12.70 -5.82
N ARG A 4 -13.72 -13.77 -6.44
CA ARG A 4 -13.66 -13.94 -7.90
C ARG A 4 -14.40 -12.83 -8.65
N ILE A 5 -15.54 -12.39 -8.13
CA ILE A 5 -16.33 -11.29 -8.72
C ILE A 5 -15.57 -9.98 -8.56
N ALA A 6 -15.06 -9.68 -7.36
CA ALA A 6 -14.29 -8.48 -7.08
C ALA A 6 -13.08 -8.35 -8.02
N ARG A 7 -12.26 -9.41 -8.13
CA ARG A 7 -11.10 -9.44 -9.05
C ARG A 7 -11.48 -9.23 -10.52
N ARG A 8 -12.63 -9.75 -10.95
CA ARG A 8 -13.11 -9.55 -12.33
C ARG A 8 -13.48 -8.08 -12.58
N ILE A 9 -14.21 -7.46 -11.64
CA ILE A 9 -14.63 -6.07 -11.73
C ILE A 9 -13.43 -5.13 -11.69
N GLU A 10 -12.44 -5.40 -10.83
CA GLU A 10 -11.22 -4.60 -10.75
C GLU A 10 -10.40 -4.66 -12.05
N ARG A 11 -10.38 -5.81 -12.74
CA ARG A 11 -9.70 -5.97 -14.05
C ARG A 11 -10.42 -5.28 -15.21
N SER A 12 -11.74 -5.12 -15.14
CA SER A 12 -12.50 -4.43 -16.20
C SER A 12 -12.31 -2.91 -16.22
N GLY A 13 -11.57 -2.37 -15.25
CA GLY A 13 -11.38 -0.94 -15.09
C GLY A 13 -12.51 -0.29 -14.29
N GLY A 14 -12.23 0.85 -13.68
CA GLY A 14 -13.16 1.62 -12.87
C GLY A 14 -13.33 3.06 -13.38
N ALA A 15 -14.19 3.82 -12.71
CA ALA A 15 -14.46 5.23 -13.02
C ALA A 15 -13.30 6.20 -12.68
N ASN A 16 -12.14 5.68 -12.24
CA ASN A 16 -10.91 6.44 -11.96
C ASN A 16 -11.07 7.69 -11.08
N TYR A 17 -12.01 7.68 -10.12
CA TYR A 17 -12.26 8.82 -9.22
C TYR A 17 -11.01 9.35 -8.48
N PHE A 18 -10.01 8.49 -8.28
CA PHE A 18 -8.73 8.86 -7.67
C PHE A 18 -7.91 9.88 -8.49
N GLU A 19 -8.21 10.05 -9.79
CA GLU A 19 -7.54 11.04 -10.65
C GLU A 19 -7.95 12.47 -10.31
N HIS A 20 -9.15 12.67 -9.74
CA HIS A 20 -9.68 13.96 -9.32
C HIS A 20 -9.53 14.22 -7.82
N ALA A 21 -8.85 13.34 -7.09
CA ALA A 21 -8.63 13.51 -5.66
C ALA A 21 -7.76 14.76 -5.39
N GLN A 22 -8.26 15.67 -4.55
CA GLN A 22 -7.49 16.83 -4.12
C GLN A 22 -6.41 16.41 -3.10
N LEU A 23 -5.15 16.62 -3.47
CA LEU A 23 -4.00 16.31 -2.61
C LEU A 23 -3.55 17.57 -1.88
N THR A 24 -3.98 17.71 -0.63
CA THR A 24 -3.77 18.92 0.17
C THR A 24 -2.45 18.90 0.94
N THR A 25 -1.91 17.72 1.22
CA THR A 25 -0.70 17.57 2.06
C THR A 25 0.53 17.11 1.27
N PRO A 26 1.76 17.47 1.70
CA PRO A 26 3.00 16.95 1.11
C PRO A 26 3.09 15.42 1.13
N ARG A 27 2.59 14.77 2.19
CA ARG A 27 2.58 13.30 2.31
C ARG A 27 1.72 12.64 1.23
N GLN A 28 0.54 13.19 0.97
CA GLN A 28 -0.32 12.71 -0.12
C GLN A 28 0.35 12.90 -1.48
N LYS A 29 1.02 14.03 -1.73
CA LYS A 29 1.75 14.27 -2.98
C LYS A 29 2.90 13.29 -3.17
N LEU A 30 3.67 13.00 -2.11
CA LEU A 30 4.73 12.00 -2.13
C LEU A 30 4.20 10.62 -2.51
N VAL A 31 3.10 10.19 -1.88
CA VAL A 31 2.47 8.90 -2.20
C VAL A 31 1.98 8.89 -3.65
N LYS A 32 1.45 10.00 -4.17
CA LYS A 32 1.04 10.09 -5.58
C LYS A 32 2.21 9.87 -6.52
N SER A 33 3.35 10.51 -6.27
CA SER A 33 4.55 10.32 -7.06
C SER A 33 5.02 8.85 -7.04
N ALA A 34 5.00 8.20 -5.87
CA ALA A 34 5.34 6.78 -5.75
C ALA A 34 4.39 5.87 -6.54
N VAL A 35 3.07 6.12 -6.47
CA VAL A 35 2.07 5.34 -7.23
C VAL A 35 2.20 5.56 -8.73
N VAL A 36 2.45 6.79 -9.18
CA VAL A 36 2.71 7.07 -10.60
C VAL A 36 3.95 6.30 -11.07
N MET A 37 5.05 6.37 -10.32
CA MET A 37 6.27 5.62 -10.63
C MET A 37 6.03 4.11 -10.70
N ALA A 38 5.30 3.55 -9.73
CA ALA A 38 4.98 2.12 -9.70
C ALA A 38 4.14 1.70 -10.93
N ASN A 39 3.20 2.55 -11.38
CA ASN A 39 2.42 2.29 -12.58
C ASN A 39 3.26 2.33 -13.87
N GLU A 40 4.16 3.32 -14.00
CA GLU A 40 5.06 3.47 -15.15
C GLU A 40 6.02 2.27 -15.27
N LEU A 41 6.60 1.86 -14.13
CA LEU A 41 7.53 0.73 -14.07
C LEU A 41 6.83 -0.63 -14.10
N LYS A 42 5.49 -0.67 -14.00
CA LYS A 42 4.71 -1.89 -13.77
C LYS A 42 5.28 -2.70 -12.59
N ALA A 43 5.64 -2.00 -11.52
CA ALA A 43 6.21 -2.63 -10.34
C ALA A 43 5.24 -3.67 -9.79
N GLU A 44 5.78 -4.81 -9.32
CA GLU A 44 4.97 -5.89 -8.76
C GLU A 44 4.29 -5.48 -7.46
N ALA A 45 4.97 -4.69 -6.63
CA ALA A 45 4.47 -4.28 -5.34
C ALA A 45 4.93 -2.88 -4.93
N ILE A 46 4.15 -2.25 -4.04
CA ILE A 46 4.51 -1.03 -3.31
C ILE A 46 4.61 -1.38 -1.83
N LEU A 47 5.81 -1.21 -1.27
CA LEU A 47 6.09 -1.39 0.15
C LEU A 47 5.86 -0.09 0.90
N VAL A 48 4.99 -0.13 1.91
CA VAL A 48 4.62 1.05 2.69
C VAL A 48 4.88 0.82 4.17
N PHE A 49 5.99 1.37 4.66
CA PHE A 49 6.31 1.38 6.08
C PHE A 49 5.46 2.44 6.81
N THR A 50 4.69 2.02 7.81
CA THR A 50 3.78 2.93 8.52
C THR A 50 3.55 2.59 9.98
N ARG A 51 3.65 3.60 10.85
CA ARG A 51 3.38 3.46 12.31
C ARG A 51 1.90 3.58 12.67
N HIS A 52 1.14 4.36 11.90
CA HIS A 52 -0.27 4.69 12.18
C HIS A 52 -1.22 4.33 11.03
N GLY A 53 -0.71 3.81 9.90
CA GLY A 53 -1.52 3.41 8.75
C GLY A 53 -1.86 4.52 7.76
N HIS A 54 -1.60 5.80 8.07
CA HIS A 54 -1.95 6.92 7.17
C HIS A 54 -1.33 6.79 5.79
N MET A 55 -0.04 6.45 5.71
CA MET A 55 0.65 6.29 4.43
C MET A 55 0.04 5.17 3.60
N ALA A 56 -0.21 4.00 4.20
CA ALA A 56 -0.83 2.87 3.52
C ALA A 56 -2.24 3.20 3.01
N ARG A 57 -3.05 3.93 3.80
CA ARG A 57 -4.37 4.41 3.38
C ARG A 57 -4.29 5.37 2.21
N HIS A 58 -3.36 6.33 2.24
CA HIS A 58 -3.14 7.24 1.11
C HIS A 58 -2.76 6.48 -0.15
N THR A 59 -1.93 5.43 -0.05
CA THR A 59 -1.55 4.60 -1.19
C THR A 59 -2.76 3.86 -1.76
N GLY A 60 -3.58 3.23 -0.89
CA GLY A 60 -4.80 2.54 -1.30
C GLY A 60 -5.82 3.46 -1.98
N TRP A 61 -5.97 4.70 -1.50
CA TRP A 61 -6.86 5.70 -2.12
C TRP A 61 -6.46 6.06 -3.55
N MET A 62 -5.17 5.96 -3.88
CA MET A 62 -4.65 6.31 -5.21
C MET A 62 -4.76 5.19 -6.24
N ARG A 63 -5.28 4.02 -5.84
CA ARG A 63 -5.59 2.87 -6.72
C ARG A 63 -4.47 2.55 -7.72
N PRO A 64 -3.30 2.05 -7.26
CA PRO A 64 -2.26 1.54 -8.15
C PRO A 64 -2.85 0.51 -9.13
N ARG A 65 -2.45 0.57 -10.40
CA ARG A 65 -3.06 -0.24 -11.48
C ARG A 65 -2.53 -1.67 -11.48
N TYR A 66 -1.25 -1.85 -11.18
CA TYR A 66 -0.56 -3.14 -11.27
C TYR A 66 -0.08 -3.63 -9.91
N SER A 67 0.43 -2.71 -9.09
CA SER A 67 1.18 -3.07 -7.90
C SER A 67 0.27 -3.41 -6.71
N GLN A 68 0.54 -4.55 -6.08
CA GLN A 68 -0.05 -4.89 -4.79
C GLN A 68 0.55 -3.99 -3.70
N ILE A 69 -0.27 -3.50 -2.75
CA ILE A 69 0.23 -2.69 -1.64
C ILE A 69 0.50 -3.60 -0.45
N TYR A 70 1.73 -3.58 0.04
CA TYR A 70 2.14 -4.26 1.27
C TYR A 70 2.43 -3.23 2.35
N ALA A 71 1.58 -3.20 3.38
CA ALA A 71 1.70 -2.23 4.46
C ALA A 71 2.42 -2.86 5.65
N LEU A 72 3.66 -2.44 5.87
CA LEU A 72 4.49 -2.91 6.97
C LEU A 72 4.24 -2.01 8.18
N CYS A 73 3.79 -2.61 9.28
CA CYS A 73 3.44 -1.86 10.49
C CYS A 73 3.85 -2.61 11.75
N ALA A 74 4.08 -1.89 12.84
CA ALA A 74 4.61 -2.48 14.07
C ALA A 74 3.55 -2.98 15.06
N ARG A 75 2.25 -2.81 14.76
CA ARG A 75 1.15 -3.08 15.72
C ARG A 75 -0.03 -3.76 15.03
N ASP A 76 -0.55 -4.80 15.66
CA ASP A 76 -1.71 -5.56 15.17
C ASP A 76 -2.96 -4.69 14.99
N GLU A 77 -3.19 -3.74 15.89
CA GLU A 77 -4.33 -2.80 15.79
C GLU A 77 -4.30 -2.01 14.48
N VAL A 78 -3.11 -1.62 14.03
CA VAL A 78 -2.93 -0.88 12.78
C VAL A 78 -3.15 -1.81 11.60
N ALA A 79 -2.62 -3.04 11.65
CA ALA A 79 -2.83 -4.05 10.64
C ALA A 79 -4.32 -4.35 10.45
N GLY A 80 -5.05 -4.65 11.54
CA GLY A 80 -6.49 -4.91 11.49
C GLY A 80 -7.28 -3.73 10.91
N GLY A 81 -6.92 -2.49 11.27
CA GLY A 81 -7.51 -1.29 10.70
C GLY A 81 -7.17 -1.03 9.23
N LEU A 82 -6.16 -1.70 8.68
CA LEU A 82 -5.76 -1.61 7.26
C LEU A 82 -6.42 -2.69 6.40
N THR A 83 -6.88 -3.81 6.99
CA THR A 83 -7.62 -4.86 6.27
C THR A 83 -8.89 -4.35 5.58
N LEU A 84 -9.47 -3.25 6.08
CA LEU A 84 -10.62 -2.58 5.45
C LEU A 84 -10.25 -1.74 4.22
N SER A 85 -8.97 -1.44 4.01
CA SER A 85 -8.50 -0.64 2.87
C SER A 85 -8.33 -1.54 1.65
N SER A 86 -9.15 -1.34 0.62
CA SER A 86 -9.04 -2.10 -0.63
C SER A 86 -7.60 -2.07 -1.17
N THR A 87 -7.11 -3.24 -1.59
CA THR A 87 -5.78 -3.43 -2.19
C THR A 87 -4.60 -3.28 -1.22
N VAL A 88 -4.83 -3.14 0.09
CA VAL A 88 -3.77 -3.14 1.10
C VAL A 88 -3.71 -4.48 1.84
N THR A 89 -2.55 -5.11 1.80
CA THR A 89 -2.25 -6.31 2.59
C THR A 89 -1.28 -5.92 3.70
N PRO A 90 -1.72 -5.89 4.97
CA PRO A 90 -0.86 -5.51 6.08
C PRO A 90 0.01 -6.67 6.54
N PHE A 91 1.25 -6.38 6.93
CA PHE A 91 2.15 -7.29 7.63
C PHE A 91 2.65 -6.61 8.90
N VAL A 92 2.68 -7.38 9.98
CA VAL A 92 3.18 -6.91 11.27
C VAL A 92 4.65 -7.25 11.35
N VAL A 93 5.50 -6.22 11.34
CA VAL A 93 6.96 -6.34 11.40
C VAL A 93 7.47 -5.40 12.49
N PRO A 94 8.30 -5.88 13.43
CA PRO A 94 8.90 -5.03 14.46
C PRO A 94 9.82 -4.01 13.79
N PHE A 95 9.65 -2.73 14.14
CA PHE A 95 10.50 -1.66 13.60
C PHE A 95 11.75 -1.50 14.46
N ASP A 96 12.90 -1.58 13.83
CA ASP A 96 14.17 -1.17 14.42
C ASP A 96 14.25 0.35 14.41
N MET A 97 14.11 0.94 15.60
CA MET A 97 14.13 2.40 15.79
C MET A 97 15.55 2.98 15.78
N ILE A 98 16.58 2.14 15.87
CA ILE A 98 17.99 2.53 15.83
C ILE A 98 18.50 2.46 14.39
N ASN A 99 18.23 1.35 13.69
CA ASN A 99 18.68 1.10 12.33
C ASN A 99 17.51 0.73 11.40
N PRO A 100 16.88 1.71 10.73
CA PRO A 100 15.72 1.48 9.87
C PRO A 100 15.98 0.49 8.73
N GLU A 101 17.22 0.37 8.23
CA GLU A 101 17.59 -0.57 7.17
C GLU A 101 17.32 -2.03 7.56
N ASN A 102 17.55 -2.40 8.83
CA ASN A 102 17.23 -3.73 9.34
C ASN A 102 15.73 -4.05 9.19
N THR A 103 14.86 -3.03 9.32
CA THR A 103 13.41 -3.19 9.14
C THR A 103 13.08 -3.47 7.68
N ILE A 104 13.79 -2.82 6.75
CA ILE A 104 13.59 -3.01 5.30
C ILE A 104 14.02 -4.42 4.92
N ASP A 105 15.22 -4.84 5.31
CA ASP A 105 15.75 -6.17 5.00
C ASP A 105 14.88 -7.30 5.57
N THR A 106 14.41 -7.14 6.81
CA THR A 106 13.51 -8.11 7.44
C THR A 106 12.21 -8.22 6.66
N ALA A 107 11.61 -7.09 6.29
CA ALA A 107 10.35 -7.11 5.57
C ALA A 107 10.47 -7.65 4.14
N LEU A 108 11.59 -7.38 3.45
CA LEU A 108 11.87 -7.96 2.14
C LEU A 108 11.99 -9.49 2.23
N LYS A 109 12.63 -10.01 3.27
CA LYS A 109 12.68 -11.46 3.52
C LYS A 109 11.29 -12.05 3.75
N THR A 110 10.45 -11.41 4.57
CA THR A 110 9.08 -11.88 4.82
C THR A 110 8.22 -11.95 3.55
N LEU A 111 8.49 -11.12 2.55
CA LEU A 111 7.72 -11.06 1.31
C LEU A 111 8.28 -11.92 0.18
N ALA A 112 9.52 -12.40 0.31
CA ALA A 112 10.15 -13.30 -0.65
C ALA A 112 9.84 -14.79 -0.39
N GLU A 113 9.24 -15.10 0.76
CA GLU A 113 8.70 -16.41 1.13
C GLU A 113 7.30 -16.64 0.56
#